data_AF-A0A9W8MUR2-F1
#
_entry.id   AF-A0A9W8MUR2-F1
#
_cell.length_a   1.000
_cell.length_b   1.000
_cell.length_c   1.000
_cell.angle_alpha   90.00
_cell.angle_beta   90.00
_cell.angle_gamma   90.00
#
_symmetry.space_group_name_H-M   'P 1'
#
loop_
_entity.id
_entity.type
_entity.pdbx_description
1 polymer ?
#
loop_
_entity_poly.entity_id
_entity_poly.type
_entity_poly.pdbx_seq_one_letter_code
_entity_poly.pdbx_strand_id
1 'polypeptide(L)'
;MTAHGEEATIIGSAAALENDDESAILLNPMQDASQPKWLGQYREMGVLLWRGFSLDKVMAQCFGNQEDTSGKGRQMPVHFGSPEHHFHTISSPLATQIPQAAGVAYALKRTPSRKSKSIAACYFGEGAASEGDFHAGLMLASTIPSPTLFIARNNGFAISTPSTEQYNGDGIASRGPGYGIDTVRVDGNDILAVISAVREARRRCLEQGRAVLLEAMSYRVGHHSTSDDSFAYRARAEVEDRKRIDNPITRFRLFMESRGWWNADAETELKARLRDDVMKAFKRAEGLKRCELGELFTDVYGGPEPWNIREQREELTGLLKKYGSIWEPWRNELGKFKNKGQDLLGPK
;
A
#
# COMPACT_ATOMS: atom_id res chain seq x y z
N MET A 1 -4.92 -7.79 -6.75
CA MET A 1 -5.13 -6.50 -7.45
C MET A 1 -3.79 -6.08 -8.06
N THR A 2 -3.75 -5.60 -9.30
CA THR A 2 -2.49 -5.17 -9.95
C THR A 2 -2.37 -3.64 -9.98
N ALA A 3 -1.18 -3.08 -10.15
CA ALA A 3 -0.97 -1.63 -10.23
C ALA A 3 -0.72 -1.12 -11.67
N HIS A 4 -1.17 -1.87 -12.68
CA HIS A 4 -0.82 -1.59 -14.07
C HIS A 4 -1.33 -0.24 -14.56
N GLY A 5 -0.39 0.57 -15.06
CA GLY A 5 -0.61 1.95 -15.51
C GLY A 5 -0.28 2.98 -14.43
N GLU A 6 -0.16 2.59 -13.17
CA GLU A 6 0.02 3.52 -12.04
C GLU A 6 1.46 3.50 -11.48
N GLU A 7 2.38 2.79 -12.14
CA GLU A 7 3.73 2.52 -11.65
C GLU A 7 4.56 3.80 -11.44
N ALA A 8 4.50 4.76 -12.37
CA ALA A 8 5.25 6.01 -12.24
C ALA A 8 4.78 6.85 -11.04
N THR A 9 3.46 6.88 -10.79
CA THR A 9 2.92 7.58 -9.61
C THR A 9 3.44 6.93 -8.33
N ILE A 10 3.35 5.61 -8.22
CA ILE A 10 3.71 4.86 -7.01
C ILE A 10 5.23 4.90 -6.76
N ILE A 11 6.03 4.63 -7.77
CA ILE A 11 7.50 4.57 -7.66
C ILE A 11 8.11 5.97 -7.59
N GLY A 12 7.63 6.90 -8.42
CA GLY A 12 8.15 8.27 -8.44
C GLY A 12 7.92 9.01 -7.12
N SER A 13 6.75 8.83 -6.50
CA SER A 13 6.47 9.41 -5.20
C SER A 13 7.25 8.74 -4.07
N ALA A 14 7.46 7.42 -4.10
CA ALA A 14 8.34 6.73 -3.16
C ALA A 14 9.78 7.26 -3.23
N ALA A 15 10.35 7.35 -4.45
CA ALA A 15 11.69 7.87 -4.69
C ALA A 15 11.85 9.34 -4.26
N ALA A 16 10.81 10.17 -4.44
CA ALA A 16 10.84 11.58 -4.07
C ALA A 16 10.76 11.84 -2.56
N LEU A 17 10.25 10.88 -1.78
CA LEU A 17 10.11 10.99 -0.33
C LEU A 17 11.22 10.27 0.44
N GLU A 18 12.19 9.67 -0.25
CA GLU A 18 13.45 9.25 0.36
C GLU A 18 14.29 10.46 0.76
N ASN A 19 15.18 10.28 1.73
CA ASN A 19 16.11 11.35 2.10
C ASN A 19 17.19 11.45 1.04
N ASP A 20 17.52 12.67 0.62
CA ASP A 20 18.53 12.98 -0.41
C ASP A 20 19.97 12.65 0.02
N ASP A 21 20.15 12.00 1.17
CA ASP A 21 21.44 11.66 1.75
C ASP A 21 21.77 10.20 1.37
N GLU A 22 22.48 10.03 0.25
CA GLU A 22 22.94 8.72 -0.25
C GLU A 22 23.68 7.90 0.84
N SER A 23 24.16 8.54 1.89
CA SER A 23 24.83 7.93 3.05
C SER A 23 23.89 7.28 4.08
N ALA A 24 22.63 7.73 4.17
CA ALA A 24 21.65 7.22 5.14
C ALA A 24 20.94 5.92 4.69
N ILE A 25 21.02 5.59 3.40
CA ILE A 25 20.43 4.38 2.80
C ILE A 25 21.04 3.10 3.38
N LEU A 26 22.30 3.16 3.85
CA LEU A 26 23.08 1.97 4.22
C LEU A 26 23.22 1.72 5.73
N LEU A 27 22.91 2.71 6.59
CA LEU A 27 23.34 2.63 7.99
C LEU A 27 22.23 2.37 9.02
N ASN A 28 21.00 2.89 8.87
CA ASN A 28 19.86 2.47 9.72
C ASN A 28 18.48 3.07 9.32
N PRO A 29 17.76 2.53 8.32
CA PRO A 29 16.44 3.05 7.90
C PRO A 29 15.36 3.00 9.00
N MET A 30 15.55 2.20 10.06
CA MET A 30 14.58 2.03 11.15
C MET A 30 14.52 3.21 12.13
N GLN A 31 15.62 3.94 12.34
CA GLN A 31 15.69 4.99 13.37
C GLN A 31 15.50 6.41 12.84
N ASP A 32 15.53 6.56 11.52
CA ASP A 32 15.57 7.86 10.89
C ASP A 32 14.27 8.67 11.12
N ALA A 33 14.47 9.86 11.65
CA ALA A 33 13.43 10.81 12.00
C ALA A 33 12.82 11.56 10.83
N SER A 34 13.48 11.60 9.69
CA SER A 34 12.95 12.26 8.49
C SER A 34 12.10 11.33 7.63
N GLN A 35 12.03 10.04 7.94
CA GLN A 35 11.29 9.08 7.14
C GLN A 35 9.78 9.40 7.14
N PRO A 36 9.14 9.44 5.96
CA PRO A 36 7.69 9.63 5.88
C PRO A 36 6.95 8.44 6.49
N LYS A 37 5.76 8.71 7.01
CA LYS A 37 4.78 7.68 7.38
C LYS A 37 3.80 7.50 6.22
N TRP A 38 3.72 6.29 5.70
CA TRP A 38 2.86 5.98 4.55
C TRP A 38 1.54 5.37 5.00
N LEU A 39 0.46 5.86 4.42
CA LEU A 39 -0.88 5.31 4.53
C LEU A 39 -1.39 5.08 3.12
N GLY A 40 -1.74 3.83 2.79
CA GLY A 40 -2.18 3.44 1.45
C GLY A 40 -3.65 3.07 1.38
N GLN A 41 -4.10 2.75 0.18
CA GLN A 41 -5.45 2.26 -0.08
C GLN A 41 -5.46 0.74 -0.31
N TYR A 42 -4.65 0.24 -1.26
CA TYR A 42 -4.43 -1.20 -1.58
C TYR A 42 -3.67 -1.39 -2.91
N ARG A 43 -3.26 -0.32 -3.61
CA ARG A 43 -2.54 -0.43 -4.89
C ARG A 43 -1.09 0.04 -4.78
N GLU A 44 -0.61 0.27 -3.56
CA GLU A 44 0.68 0.90 -3.26
C GLU A 44 1.82 -0.10 -3.00
N MET A 45 1.68 -1.37 -3.40
CA MET A 45 2.75 -2.38 -3.21
C MET A 45 4.11 -1.90 -3.74
N GLY A 46 4.12 -1.14 -4.83
CA GLY A 46 5.36 -0.57 -5.39
C GLY A 46 6.11 0.34 -4.43
N VAL A 47 5.43 1.07 -3.54
CA VAL A 47 6.09 1.89 -2.50
C VAL A 47 6.86 0.99 -1.54
N LEU A 48 6.25 -0.11 -1.11
CA LEU A 48 6.91 -1.07 -0.23
C LEU A 48 8.12 -1.73 -0.91
N LEU A 49 7.95 -2.18 -2.16
CA LEU A 49 9.04 -2.78 -2.94
C LEU A 49 10.22 -1.82 -3.10
N TRP A 50 9.94 -0.56 -3.45
CA TRP A 50 10.97 0.50 -3.55
C TRP A 50 11.76 0.64 -2.24
N ARG A 51 11.05 0.58 -1.10
CA ARG A 51 11.63 0.72 0.23
C ARG A 51 12.34 -0.53 0.76
N GLY A 52 12.47 -1.59 -0.03
CA GLY A 52 13.18 -2.82 0.37
C GLY A 52 12.29 -3.92 0.95
N PHE A 53 10.97 -3.79 0.86
CA PHE A 53 10.06 -4.86 1.26
C PHE A 53 10.23 -6.05 0.30
N SER A 54 10.71 -7.18 0.80
CA SER A 54 11.13 -8.29 -0.07
C SER A 54 9.95 -8.99 -0.76
N LEU A 55 10.22 -9.63 -1.90
CA LEU A 55 9.26 -10.48 -2.61
C LEU A 55 8.75 -11.63 -1.72
N ASP A 56 9.60 -12.17 -0.84
CA ASP A 56 9.19 -13.16 0.15
C ASP A 56 8.11 -12.62 1.09
N LYS A 57 8.27 -11.37 1.60
CA LYS A 57 7.25 -10.74 2.47
C LYS A 57 5.95 -10.46 1.70
N VAL A 58 6.04 -10.05 0.43
CA VAL A 58 4.86 -9.88 -0.45
C VAL A 58 4.10 -11.20 -0.59
N MET A 59 4.81 -12.28 -0.95
CA MET A 59 4.20 -13.59 -1.12
C MET A 59 3.65 -14.13 0.21
N ALA A 60 4.37 -13.94 1.30
CA ALA A 60 3.92 -14.39 2.62
C ALA A 60 2.55 -13.81 3.01
N GLN A 61 2.35 -12.49 2.81
CA GLN A 61 1.07 -11.84 3.07
C GLN A 61 -0.03 -12.34 2.12
N CYS A 62 0.25 -12.45 0.82
CA CYS A 62 -0.72 -12.94 -0.15
C CYS A 62 -1.16 -14.39 0.09
N PHE A 63 -0.26 -15.25 0.56
CA PHE A 63 -0.57 -16.64 0.92
C PHE A 63 -1.11 -16.80 2.35
N GLY A 64 -1.02 -15.76 3.19
CA GLY A 64 -1.32 -15.83 4.61
C GLY A 64 -0.49 -16.90 5.33
N ASN A 65 0.77 -17.07 4.92
CA ASN A 65 1.65 -18.10 5.46
C ASN A 65 2.32 -17.63 6.77
N GLN A 66 3.04 -18.54 7.43
CA GLN A 66 3.67 -18.34 8.75
C GLN A 66 4.74 -17.23 8.79
N GLU A 67 5.12 -16.68 7.64
CA GLU A 67 6.07 -15.58 7.53
C GLU A 67 5.40 -14.23 7.23
N ASP A 68 4.06 -14.18 7.23
CA ASP A 68 3.32 -12.94 7.05
C ASP A 68 3.51 -11.99 8.26
N THR A 69 4.51 -11.13 8.13
CA THR A 69 4.80 -10.06 9.07
C THR A 69 3.88 -8.84 8.94
N SER A 70 3.02 -8.77 7.91
CA SER A 70 2.06 -7.66 7.74
C SER A 70 0.84 -7.85 8.63
N GLY A 71 0.35 -9.09 8.75
CA GLY A 71 -0.94 -9.34 9.39
C GLY A 71 -1.17 -10.75 9.90
N LYS A 72 -0.15 -11.63 9.96
CA LYS A 72 -0.26 -13.01 10.46
C LYS A 72 -1.35 -13.84 9.73
N GLY A 73 -1.57 -13.57 8.45
CA GLY A 73 -2.60 -14.21 7.63
C GLY A 73 -4.05 -13.82 7.97
N ARG A 74 -4.26 -12.74 8.74
CA ARG A 74 -5.61 -12.30 9.18
C ARG A 74 -6.35 -11.45 8.15
N GLN A 75 -5.63 -10.81 7.24
CA GLN A 75 -6.22 -9.94 6.23
C GLN A 75 -6.23 -10.58 4.85
N MET A 76 -7.07 -10.04 3.96
CA MET A 76 -7.10 -10.47 2.56
C MET A 76 -5.75 -10.21 1.88
N PRO A 77 -5.43 -10.92 0.79
CA PRO A 77 -4.25 -10.62 -0.01
C PRO A 77 -4.17 -9.14 -0.40
N VAL A 78 -2.95 -8.62 -0.57
CA VAL A 78 -2.66 -7.22 -0.92
C VAL A 78 -2.90 -6.21 0.22
N HIS A 79 -3.19 -6.68 1.44
CA HIS A 79 -3.29 -5.84 2.65
C HIS A 79 -1.95 -5.76 3.38
N PHE A 80 -0.95 -5.20 2.70
CA PHE A 80 0.41 -5.12 3.22
C PHE A 80 0.54 -4.10 4.35
N GLY A 81 1.50 -4.32 5.24
CA GLY A 81 1.87 -3.41 6.31
C GLY A 81 3.29 -3.69 6.76
N SER A 82 4.04 -2.65 7.15
CA SER A 82 5.37 -2.86 7.68
C SER A 82 5.84 -1.69 8.54
N PRO A 83 5.94 -1.88 9.87
CA PRO A 83 6.54 -0.90 10.76
C PRO A 83 7.98 -0.53 10.38
N GLU A 84 8.76 -1.52 9.92
CA GLU A 84 10.15 -1.36 9.46
C GLU A 84 10.25 -0.38 8.28
N HIS A 85 9.28 -0.40 7.38
CA HIS A 85 9.22 0.45 6.18
C HIS A 85 8.34 1.68 6.39
N HIS A 86 7.95 1.96 7.64
CA HIS A 86 7.07 3.06 8.03
C HIS A 86 5.76 3.10 7.23
N PHE A 87 5.22 1.93 6.89
CA PHE A 87 4.00 1.77 6.09
C PHE A 87 2.89 1.18 6.96
N HIS A 88 1.85 1.98 7.19
CA HIS A 88 0.68 1.55 7.96
C HIS A 88 -0.07 0.46 7.21
N THR A 89 -0.51 -0.56 7.93
CA THR A 89 -1.22 -1.70 7.34
C THR A 89 -2.48 -1.24 6.64
N ILE A 90 -2.64 -1.67 5.39
CA ILE A 90 -3.82 -1.43 4.58
C ILE A 90 -5.08 -2.02 5.25
N SER A 91 -6.21 -1.35 5.09
CA SER A 91 -7.55 -1.83 5.44
C SER A 91 -8.52 -1.66 4.28
N SER A 92 -9.48 -2.57 4.13
CA SER A 92 -10.48 -2.53 3.06
C SER A 92 -11.34 -1.26 3.00
N PRO A 93 -11.84 -0.70 4.13
CA PRO A 93 -12.74 0.45 4.10
C PRO A 93 -12.07 1.67 3.47
N LEU A 94 -12.67 2.16 2.39
CA LEU A 94 -12.13 3.28 1.62
C LEU A 94 -12.05 4.55 2.46
N ALA A 95 -11.04 5.38 2.17
CA ALA A 95 -10.80 6.69 2.74
C ALA A 95 -10.55 6.78 4.26
N THR A 96 -10.78 5.72 5.03
CA THR A 96 -10.56 5.71 6.49
C THR A 96 -9.14 6.10 6.91
N GLN A 97 -8.15 5.84 6.06
CA GLN A 97 -6.76 6.22 6.28
C GLN A 97 -6.49 7.73 6.08
N ILE A 98 -7.38 8.47 5.41
CA ILE A 98 -7.20 9.90 5.11
C ILE A 98 -7.23 10.77 6.39
N PRO A 99 -8.26 10.70 7.26
CA PRO A 99 -8.23 11.42 8.53
C PRO A 99 -7.15 10.88 9.48
N GLN A 100 -6.84 9.58 9.42
CA GLN A 100 -5.73 8.99 10.19
C GLN A 100 -4.39 9.61 9.80
N ALA A 101 -4.15 9.83 8.50
CA ALA A 101 -2.93 10.47 8.00
C ALA A 101 -2.77 11.91 8.50
N ALA A 102 -3.87 12.67 8.59
CA ALA A 102 -3.85 14.00 9.20
C ALA A 102 -3.49 13.93 10.70
N GLY A 103 -4.03 12.96 11.44
CA GLY A 103 -3.66 12.71 12.84
C GLY A 103 -2.18 12.32 13.02
N VAL A 104 -1.67 11.41 12.17
CA VAL A 104 -0.26 11.00 12.16
C VAL A 104 0.65 12.20 11.89
N ALA A 105 0.36 13.00 10.87
CA ALA A 105 1.14 14.19 10.55
C ALA A 105 1.12 15.23 11.67
N TYR A 106 -0.02 15.45 12.32
CA TYR A 106 -0.10 16.31 13.49
C TYR A 106 0.81 15.81 14.63
N ALA A 107 0.82 14.50 14.90
CA ALA A 107 1.73 13.90 15.88
C ALA A 107 3.21 14.08 15.49
N LEU A 108 3.56 13.92 14.20
CA LEU A 108 4.92 14.19 13.70
C LEU A 108 5.33 15.64 13.93
N LYS A 109 4.46 16.60 13.63
CA LYS A 109 4.73 18.04 13.84
C LYS A 109 4.91 18.40 15.32
N ARG A 110 4.23 17.68 16.24
CA ARG A 110 4.35 17.89 17.69
C ARG A 110 5.54 17.18 18.32
N THR A 111 6.12 16.20 17.66
CA THR A 111 7.25 15.42 18.18
C THR A 111 8.57 16.17 17.88
N PRO A 112 9.30 16.69 18.89
CA PRO A 112 10.46 17.55 18.65
C PRO A 112 11.52 16.95 17.73
N SER A 113 11.78 15.64 17.83
CA SER A 113 12.76 14.95 16.99
C SER A 113 12.32 14.75 15.53
N ARG A 114 11.01 14.82 15.25
CA ARG A 114 10.40 14.60 13.93
C ARG A 114 9.88 15.89 13.27
N LYS A 115 9.72 16.96 14.05
CA LYS A 115 9.19 18.26 13.61
C LYS A 115 10.01 18.82 12.45
N SER A 116 9.33 19.22 11.39
CA SER A 116 9.93 19.78 10.16
C SER A 116 10.95 18.85 9.47
N LYS A 117 10.90 17.54 9.77
CA LYS A 117 11.75 16.51 9.14
C LYS A 117 10.95 15.43 8.43
N SER A 118 9.76 15.11 8.94
CA SER A 118 8.91 14.03 8.43
C SER A 118 7.49 14.50 8.16
N ILE A 119 6.84 13.83 7.21
CA ILE A 119 5.46 14.05 6.78
C ILE A 119 4.66 12.74 6.90
N ALA A 120 3.34 12.82 6.85
CA ALA A 120 2.51 11.67 6.48
C ALA A 120 2.19 11.75 4.98
N ALA A 121 2.38 10.67 4.24
CA ALA A 121 2.01 10.54 2.84
C ALA A 121 0.83 9.57 2.72
N CYS A 122 -0.27 10.03 2.14
CA CYS A 122 -1.54 9.32 2.13
C CYS A 122 -2.05 9.12 0.71
N TYR A 123 -2.10 7.88 0.24
CA TYR A 123 -2.67 7.54 -1.06
C TYR A 123 -4.16 7.24 -0.98
N PHE A 124 -4.87 7.61 -2.04
CA PHE A 124 -6.26 7.23 -2.28
C PHE A 124 -6.60 7.38 -3.76
N GLY A 125 -7.58 6.62 -4.25
CA GLY A 125 -8.14 6.79 -5.59
C GLY A 125 -9.17 7.91 -5.64
N GLU A 126 -9.53 8.37 -6.84
CA GLU A 126 -10.54 9.41 -7.03
C GLU A 126 -11.92 9.00 -6.52
N GLY A 127 -12.26 7.70 -6.56
CA GLY A 127 -13.49 7.19 -5.95
C GLY A 127 -13.51 7.26 -4.43
N ALA A 128 -12.37 7.01 -3.77
CA ALA A 128 -12.29 7.17 -2.31
C ALA A 128 -12.42 8.64 -1.90
N ALA A 129 -12.13 9.59 -2.78
CA ALA A 129 -12.34 11.01 -2.52
C ALA A 129 -13.83 11.42 -2.50
N SER A 130 -14.76 10.53 -2.83
CA SER A 130 -16.20 10.75 -2.67
C SER A 130 -16.72 10.35 -1.28
N GLU A 131 -15.91 9.67 -0.47
CA GLU A 131 -16.27 9.29 0.90
C GLU A 131 -16.25 10.50 1.85
N GLY A 132 -17.09 10.46 2.90
CA GLY A 132 -17.11 11.52 3.93
C GLY A 132 -15.78 11.70 4.66
N ASP A 133 -15.01 10.62 4.82
CA ASP A 133 -13.69 10.63 5.46
C ASP A 133 -12.65 11.44 4.67
N PHE A 134 -12.79 11.55 3.34
CA PHE A 134 -11.96 12.46 2.55
C PHE A 134 -12.18 13.92 2.99
N HIS A 135 -13.45 14.33 3.09
CA HIS A 135 -13.80 15.67 3.57
C HIS A 135 -13.29 15.90 5.00
N ALA A 136 -13.54 14.96 5.90
CA ALA A 136 -13.10 15.06 7.29
C ALA A 136 -11.56 15.18 7.40
N GLY A 137 -10.81 14.36 6.65
CA GLY A 137 -9.36 14.39 6.67
C GLY A 137 -8.75 15.69 6.12
N LEU A 138 -9.30 16.23 5.03
CA LEU A 138 -8.86 17.52 4.48
C LEU A 138 -9.23 18.70 5.39
N MET A 139 -10.45 18.72 5.95
CA MET A 139 -10.86 19.73 6.93
C MET A 139 -9.97 19.70 8.18
N LEU A 140 -9.64 18.51 8.68
CA LEU A 140 -8.72 18.36 9.80
C LEU A 140 -7.35 18.92 9.42
N ALA A 141 -6.76 18.48 8.32
CA ALA A 141 -5.44 18.93 7.89
C ALA A 141 -5.35 20.44 7.56
N SER A 142 -6.47 21.06 7.20
CA SER A 142 -6.60 22.51 7.03
C SER A 142 -6.58 23.25 8.37
N THR A 143 -7.38 22.79 9.33
CA THR A 143 -7.59 23.50 10.61
C THR A 143 -6.47 23.28 11.61
N ILE A 144 -5.85 22.08 11.64
CA ILE A 144 -4.71 21.79 12.50
C ILE A 144 -3.39 21.80 11.74
N PRO A 145 -2.25 22.09 12.40
CA PRO A 145 -0.95 22.02 11.76
C PRO A 145 -0.56 20.57 11.39
N SER A 146 -0.86 20.15 10.16
CA SER A 146 -0.71 18.79 9.67
C SER A 146 0.14 18.74 8.40
N PRO A 147 1.45 18.41 8.46
CA PRO A 147 2.29 18.21 7.28
C PRO A 147 1.93 16.89 6.57
N THR A 148 0.77 16.86 5.93
CA THR A 148 0.24 15.70 5.20
C THR A 148 0.34 15.93 3.70
N LEU A 149 0.99 15.01 2.98
CA LEU A 149 0.91 14.94 1.54
C LEU A 149 -0.19 13.97 1.13
N PHE A 150 -1.30 14.49 0.62
CA PHE A 150 -2.39 13.72 0.05
C PHE A 150 -2.09 13.43 -1.42
N ILE A 151 -2.05 12.16 -1.82
CA ILE A 151 -1.72 11.70 -3.16
C ILE A 151 -2.94 10.99 -3.75
N ALA A 152 -3.73 11.72 -4.53
CA ALA A 152 -4.86 11.19 -5.26
C ALA A 152 -4.39 10.52 -6.56
N ARG A 153 -4.57 9.20 -6.66
CA ARG A 153 -4.39 8.45 -7.92
C ARG A 153 -5.70 8.50 -8.70
N ASN A 154 -5.81 9.44 -9.63
CA ASN A 154 -6.99 9.55 -10.48
C ASN A 154 -6.78 8.72 -11.74
N ASN A 155 -7.28 7.49 -11.73
CA ASN A 155 -7.12 6.54 -12.83
C ASN A 155 -8.38 6.42 -13.71
N GLY A 156 -9.35 7.32 -13.47
CA GLY A 156 -10.60 7.46 -14.21
C GLY A 156 -11.73 6.53 -13.79
N PHE A 157 -11.52 5.56 -12.89
CA PHE A 157 -12.52 4.55 -12.55
C PHE A 157 -12.46 4.04 -11.10
N ALA A 158 -13.62 4.09 -10.42
CA ALA A 158 -13.88 3.39 -9.17
C ALA A 158 -14.64 2.09 -9.44
N ILE A 159 -13.91 0.96 -9.51
CA ILE A 159 -14.44 -0.32 -10.02
C ILE A 159 -14.98 -0.12 -11.45
N SER A 160 -16.30 -0.05 -11.61
CA SER A 160 -17.01 0.17 -12.87
C SER A 160 -17.51 1.60 -13.07
N THR A 161 -17.54 2.42 -12.01
CA THR A 161 -18.03 3.79 -12.07
C THR A 161 -16.97 4.70 -12.71
N PRO A 162 -17.23 5.28 -13.90
CA PRO A 162 -16.32 6.24 -14.52
C PRO A 162 -16.29 7.55 -13.72
N SER A 163 -15.18 8.29 -13.81
CA SER A 163 -15.01 9.59 -13.15
C SER A 163 -16.14 10.60 -13.43
N THR A 164 -16.74 10.56 -14.63
CA THR A 164 -17.90 11.39 -15.03
C THR A 164 -19.16 11.13 -14.22
N GLU A 165 -19.28 9.94 -13.62
CA GLU A 165 -20.36 9.61 -12.67
C GLU A 165 -19.91 9.74 -11.21
N GLN A 166 -18.60 9.88 -10.97
CA GLN A 166 -18.02 10.02 -9.64
C GLN A 166 -18.11 11.46 -9.13
N TYR A 167 -17.92 12.44 -10.01
CA TYR A 167 -17.98 13.87 -9.67
C TYR A 167 -18.24 14.76 -10.88
N ASN A 168 -18.79 15.95 -10.63
CA ASN A 168 -19.03 16.98 -11.64
C ASN A 168 -17.99 18.13 -11.60
N GLY A 169 -17.13 18.17 -10.58
CA GLY A 169 -16.07 19.17 -10.47
C GLY A 169 -14.86 18.83 -11.35
N ASP A 170 -13.89 19.74 -11.36
CA ASP A 170 -12.62 19.52 -12.06
C ASP A 170 -11.70 18.59 -11.23
N GLY A 171 -11.99 17.30 -11.25
CA GLY A 171 -11.18 16.27 -10.58
C GLY A 171 -11.10 16.43 -9.06
N ILE A 172 -10.00 15.92 -8.51
CA ILE A 172 -9.70 16.02 -7.08
C ILE A 172 -8.92 17.29 -6.77
N ALA A 173 -8.03 17.73 -7.66
CA ALA A 173 -7.19 18.91 -7.46
C ALA A 173 -8.01 20.19 -7.18
N SER A 174 -9.12 20.40 -7.89
CA SER A 174 -9.96 21.60 -7.66
C SER A 174 -10.61 21.67 -6.28
N ARG A 175 -10.66 20.56 -5.53
CA ARG A 175 -11.25 20.51 -4.20
C ARG A 175 -10.33 21.07 -3.13
N GLY A 176 -9.01 20.92 -3.28
CA GLY A 176 -8.02 21.33 -2.28
C GLY A 176 -8.07 22.82 -1.92
N PRO A 177 -8.17 23.76 -2.87
CA PRO A 177 -8.30 25.19 -2.57
C PRO A 177 -9.52 25.54 -1.71
N GLY A 178 -10.62 24.79 -1.81
CA GLY A 178 -11.80 24.95 -0.95
C GLY A 178 -11.52 24.69 0.53
N TYR A 179 -10.46 23.94 0.84
CA TYR A 179 -9.95 23.71 2.19
C TYR A 179 -8.76 24.61 2.54
N GLY A 180 -8.36 25.53 1.65
CA GLY A 180 -7.12 26.30 1.81
C GLY A 180 -5.85 25.43 1.73
N ILE A 181 -5.91 24.30 1.03
CA ILE A 181 -4.78 23.38 0.84
C ILE A 181 -4.11 23.65 -0.51
N ASP A 182 -2.79 23.88 -0.48
CA ASP A 182 -1.97 23.97 -1.68
C ASP A 182 -2.16 22.71 -2.53
N THR A 183 -2.39 22.88 -3.84
CA THR A 183 -2.74 21.77 -4.71
C THR A 183 -1.99 21.78 -6.02
N VAL A 184 -1.60 20.59 -6.50
CA VAL A 184 -1.00 20.39 -7.83
C VAL A 184 -1.63 19.18 -8.52
N ARG A 185 -1.86 19.29 -9.83
CA ARG A 185 -2.19 18.15 -10.70
C ARG A 185 -0.98 17.82 -11.55
N VAL A 186 -0.67 16.53 -11.69
CA VAL A 186 0.46 16.05 -12.49
C VAL A 186 0.06 14.94 -13.44
N ASP A 187 0.84 14.81 -14.50
CA ASP A 187 0.86 13.60 -15.33
C ASP A 187 1.45 12.45 -14.49
N GLY A 188 0.60 11.52 -14.06
CA GLY A 188 0.95 10.38 -13.22
C GLY A 188 1.67 9.25 -13.97
N ASN A 189 1.76 9.33 -15.31
CA ASN A 189 2.52 8.41 -16.14
C ASN A 189 3.94 8.94 -16.44
N ASP A 190 4.23 10.18 -16.07
CA ASP A 190 5.58 10.77 -16.12
C ASP A 190 6.26 10.68 -14.75
N ILE A 191 7.19 9.72 -14.60
CA ILE A 191 7.89 9.52 -13.33
C ILE A 191 8.70 10.75 -12.89
N LEU A 192 9.25 11.53 -13.83
CA LEU A 192 10.04 12.72 -13.49
C LEU A 192 9.13 13.88 -13.05
N ALA A 193 7.96 14.03 -13.68
CA ALA A 193 6.96 14.99 -13.26
C ALA A 193 6.43 14.66 -11.85
N VAL A 194 6.13 13.38 -11.58
CA VAL A 194 5.73 12.90 -10.26
C VAL A 194 6.82 13.18 -9.23
N ILE A 195 8.09 12.83 -9.52
CA ILE A 195 9.21 13.08 -8.60
C ILE A 195 9.32 14.57 -8.25
N SER A 196 9.30 15.43 -9.29
CA SER A 196 9.43 16.88 -9.12
C SER A 196 8.31 17.45 -8.25
N ALA A 197 7.05 17.10 -8.55
CA ALA A 197 5.91 17.62 -7.81
C ALA A 197 5.84 17.07 -6.38
N VAL A 198 6.18 15.81 -6.15
CA VAL A 198 6.21 15.22 -4.81
C VAL A 198 7.31 15.83 -3.96
N ARG A 199 8.50 16.10 -4.53
CA ARG A 199 9.58 16.83 -3.82
C ARG A 199 9.15 18.23 -3.41
N GLU A 200 8.56 18.99 -4.32
CA GLU A 200 8.05 20.33 -4.02
C GLU A 200 6.92 20.30 -3.00
N ALA A 201 5.98 19.36 -3.13
CA ALA A 201 4.90 19.17 -2.18
C ALA A 201 5.42 18.78 -0.78
N ARG A 202 6.41 17.89 -0.69
CA ARG A 202 7.09 17.55 0.57
C ARG A 202 7.75 18.77 1.18
N ARG A 203 8.49 19.55 0.40
CA ARG A 203 9.16 20.78 0.85
C ARG A 203 8.16 21.75 1.46
N ARG A 204 7.04 22.03 0.76
CA ARG A 204 5.94 22.87 1.27
C ARG A 204 5.31 22.31 2.54
N CYS A 205 5.02 21.00 2.57
CA CYS A 205 4.50 20.34 3.77
C CYS A 205 5.40 20.57 4.98
N LEU A 206 6.72 20.46 4.83
CA LEU A 206 7.69 20.62 5.92
C LEU A 206 7.87 22.08 6.35
N GLU A 207 8.00 23.01 5.40
CA GLU A 207 8.22 24.44 5.66
C GLU A 207 7.00 25.10 6.28
N GLN A 208 5.82 24.88 5.71
CA GLN A 208 4.57 25.45 6.22
C GLN A 208 4.03 24.63 7.40
N GLY A 209 4.39 23.35 7.48
CA GLY A 209 3.81 22.40 8.41
C GLY A 209 2.29 22.28 8.23
N ARG A 210 1.86 22.29 6.96
CA ARG A 210 0.48 22.24 6.45
C ARG A 210 0.38 21.19 5.35
N ALA A 211 -0.84 20.83 4.97
CA ALA A 211 -1.04 19.79 3.96
C ALA A 211 -0.89 20.32 2.53
N VAL A 212 -0.54 19.41 1.63
CA VAL A 212 -0.55 19.61 0.17
C VAL A 212 -1.36 18.47 -0.45
N LEU A 213 -2.18 18.79 -1.44
CA LEU A 213 -2.90 17.83 -2.26
C LEU A 213 -2.21 17.69 -3.62
N LEU A 214 -1.89 16.46 -4.00
CA LEU A 214 -1.36 16.13 -5.32
C LEU A 214 -2.34 15.18 -6.00
N GLU A 215 -2.80 15.54 -7.20
CA GLU A 215 -3.58 14.66 -8.06
C GLU A 215 -2.71 14.16 -9.20
N ALA A 216 -2.42 12.86 -9.20
CA ALA A 216 -1.70 12.19 -10.27
C ALA A 216 -2.71 11.56 -11.24
N MET A 217 -2.73 12.08 -12.47
CA MET A 217 -3.60 11.59 -13.53
C MET A 217 -2.97 10.36 -14.18
N SER A 218 -3.68 9.24 -14.20
CA SER A 218 -3.20 7.99 -14.78
C SER A 218 -4.37 7.24 -15.42
N TYR A 219 -4.15 6.00 -15.83
CA TYR A 219 -5.18 5.11 -16.36
C TYR A 219 -5.02 3.70 -15.81
N ARG A 220 -6.11 3.13 -15.28
CA ARG A 220 -6.08 1.76 -14.74
C ARG A 220 -6.09 0.74 -15.88
N VAL A 221 -4.91 0.32 -16.35
CA VAL A 221 -4.78 -0.63 -17.47
C VAL A 221 -5.34 -2.01 -17.10
N GLY A 222 -5.08 -2.47 -15.88
CA GLY A 222 -5.62 -3.73 -15.39
C GLY A 222 -7.11 -3.68 -15.05
N HIS A 223 -7.70 -4.85 -14.79
CA HIS A 223 -8.99 -4.95 -14.09
C HIS A 223 -8.90 -4.32 -12.68
N HIS A 224 -10.04 -4.03 -12.06
CA HIS A 224 -10.07 -3.50 -10.71
C HIS A 224 -9.39 -4.45 -9.71
N SER A 225 -9.76 -5.73 -9.79
CA SER A 225 -9.25 -6.84 -8.98
C SER A 225 -9.38 -8.17 -9.75
N THR A 226 -9.02 -9.29 -9.13
CA THR A 226 -9.27 -10.64 -9.68
C THR A 226 -10.76 -11.03 -9.65
N SER A 227 -11.59 -10.26 -8.96
CA SER A 227 -13.04 -10.45 -8.88
C SER A 227 -13.81 -9.55 -9.86
N ASP A 228 -13.10 -8.89 -10.78
CA ASP A 228 -13.65 -7.93 -11.72
C ASP A 228 -13.27 -8.30 -13.17
N ASP A 229 -14.23 -8.12 -14.09
CA ASP A 229 -13.97 -8.09 -15.52
C ASP A 229 -14.28 -6.70 -16.06
N SER A 230 -13.21 -5.95 -16.32
CA SER A 230 -13.37 -4.57 -16.74
C SER A 230 -13.87 -4.39 -18.16
N PHE A 231 -13.88 -5.44 -19.00
CA PHE A 231 -14.42 -5.34 -20.35
C PHE A 231 -15.95 -5.32 -20.37
N ALA A 232 -16.59 -5.59 -19.23
CA ALA A 232 -18.03 -5.40 -19.06
C ALA A 232 -18.45 -3.91 -19.10
N TYR A 233 -17.54 -2.98 -18.83
CA TYR A 233 -17.85 -1.54 -18.74
C TYR A 233 -16.79 -0.61 -19.37
N ARG A 234 -15.71 -1.16 -19.96
CA ARG A 234 -14.70 -0.41 -20.71
C ARG A 234 -14.42 -1.06 -22.04
N ALA A 235 -14.26 -0.27 -23.09
CA ALA A 235 -13.91 -0.78 -24.40
C ALA A 235 -12.49 -1.36 -24.40
N ARG A 236 -12.33 -2.59 -24.89
CA ARG A 236 -11.02 -3.25 -24.97
C ARG A 236 -10.01 -2.46 -25.81
N ALA A 237 -10.47 -1.83 -26.90
CA ALA A 237 -9.64 -0.97 -27.74
C ALA A 237 -9.07 0.23 -26.97
N GLU A 238 -9.89 0.88 -26.13
CA GLU A 238 -9.45 2.01 -25.30
C GLU A 238 -8.33 1.60 -24.35
N VAL A 239 -8.49 0.46 -23.66
CA VAL A 239 -7.50 -0.05 -22.71
C VAL A 239 -6.17 -0.37 -23.39
N GLU A 240 -6.22 -1.04 -24.56
CA GLU A 240 -5.01 -1.38 -25.32
C GLU A 240 -4.33 -0.13 -25.91
N ASP A 241 -5.10 0.86 -26.36
CA ASP A 241 -4.55 2.12 -26.84
C ASP A 241 -3.86 2.89 -25.71
N ARG A 242 -4.49 2.99 -24.52
CA ARG A 242 -3.87 3.59 -23.33
C ARG A 242 -2.58 2.88 -22.94
N LYS A 243 -2.60 1.56 -22.90
CA LYS A 243 -1.45 0.71 -22.59
C LYS A 243 -0.29 0.87 -23.59
N ARG A 244 -0.58 1.16 -24.86
CA ARG A 244 0.44 1.34 -25.90
C ARG A 244 0.99 2.77 -25.92
N ILE A 245 0.11 3.77 -25.84
CA ILE A 245 0.44 5.17 -26.11
C ILE A 245 0.99 5.86 -24.87
N ASP A 246 0.46 5.56 -23.69
CA ASP A 246 0.76 6.29 -22.46
C ASP A 246 1.10 5.32 -21.31
N ASN A 247 2.18 4.56 -21.51
CA ASN A 247 2.70 3.61 -20.54
C ASN A 247 3.90 4.21 -19.78
N PRO A 248 3.84 4.29 -18.44
CA PRO A 248 4.92 4.91 -17.65
C PRO A 248 6.27 4.22 -17.80
N ILE A 249 6.28 2.89 -17.90
CA ILE A 249 7.51 2.09 -18.05
C ILE A 249 8.13 2.34 -19.42
N THR A 250 7.34 2.25 -20.49
CA THR A 250 7.83 2.51 -21.85
C THR A 250 8.35 3.94 -21.99
N ARG A 251 7.61 4.93 -21.46
CA ARG A 251 8.00 6.35 -21.54
C ARG A 251 9.34 6.60 -20.87
N PHE A 252 9.55 6.08 -19.66
CA PHE A 252 10.82 6.27 -18.95
C PHE A 252 11.96 5.46 -19.58
N ARG A 253 11.69 4.25 -20.08
CA ARG A 253 12.68 3.44 -20.83
C ARG A 253 13.21 4.20 -22.04
N LEU A 254 12.32 4.76 -22.87
CA LEU A 254 12.72 5.54 -24.06
C LEU A 254 13.56 6.77 -23.68
N PHE A 255 13.21 7.44 -22.57
CA PHE A 255 14.05 8.50 -22.03
C PHE A 255 15.44 7.99 -21.66
N MET A 256 15.57 6.90 -20.90
CA MET A 256 16.87 6.34 -20.52
C MET A 256 17.70 5.88 -21.73
N GLU A 257 17.07 5.26 -22.73
CA GLU A 257 17.72 4.88 -24.00
C GLU A 257 18.25 6.11 -24.74
N SER A 258 17.48 7.21 -24.81
CA SER A 258 17.93 8.47 -25.41
C SER A 258 19.13 9.11 -24.72
N ARG A 259 19.38 8.75 -23.45
CA ARG A 259 20.52 9.20 -22.64
C ARG A 259 21.69 8.22 -22.68
N GLY A 260 21.54 7.06 -23.32
CA GLY A 260 22.53 5.98 -23.33
C GLY A 260 22.65 5.24 -22.00
N TRP A 261 21.66 5.35 -21.10
CA TRP A 261 21.66 4.71 -19.78
C TRP A 261 21.02 3.32 -19.78
N TRP A 262 20.29 2.99 -20.85
CA TRP A 262 19.56 1.73 -20.99
C TRP A 262 19.65 1.21 -22.42
N ASN A 263 19.52 -0.10 -22.58
CA ASN A 263 19.50 -0.76 -23.89
C ASN A 263 18.72 -2.09 -23.82
N ALA A 264 18.53 -2.72 -24.98
CA ALA A 264 17.75 -3.95 -25.12
C ALA A 264 18.35 -5.17 -24.37
N ASP A 265 19.67 -5.24 -24.27
CA ASP A 265 20.35 -6.35 -23.58
C ASP A 265 20.11 -6.24 -22.06
N ALA A 266 20.30 -5.04 -21.49
CA ALA A 266 20.02 -4.74 -20.09
C ALA A 266 18.54 -4.98 -19.75
N GLU A 267 17.62 -4.59 -20.64
CA GLU A 267 16.18 -4.86 -20.49
C GLU A 267 15.88 -6.37 -20.41
N THR A 268 16.50 -7.14 -21.30
CA THR A 268 16.30 -8.59 -21.39
C THR A 268 16.86 -9.30 -20.15
N GLU A 269 18.08 -8.92 -19.73
CA GLU A 269 18.72 -9.46 -18.54
C GLU A 269 17.90 -9.14 -17.27
N LEU A 270 17.47 -7.89 -17.10
CA LEU A 270 16.68 -7.48 -15.95
C LEU A 270 15.37 -8.25 -15.88
N LYS A 271 14.64 -8.39 -17.00
CA LYS A 271 13.38 -9.13 -17.05
C LYS A 271 13.56 -10.61 -16.71
N ALA A 272 14.61 -11.24 -17.21
CA ALA A 272 14.91 -12.64 -16.90
C ALA A 272 15.18 -12.81 -15.40
N ARG A 273 16.04 -11.98 -14.82
CA ARG A 273 16.37 -12.01 -13.39
C ARG A 273 15.15 -11.78 -12.51
N LEU A 274 14.36 -10.74 -12.78
CA LEU A 274 13.16 -10.43 -11.99
C LEU A 274 12.12 -11.54 -12.07
N ARG A 275 11.97 -12.19 -13.23
CA ARG A 275 11.09 -13.35 -13.37
C ARG A 275 11.55 -14.49 -12.49
N ASP A 276 12.83 -14.80 -12.49
CA ASP A 276 13.39 -15.88 -11.67
C ASP A 276 13.25 -15.58 -10.17
N ASP A 277 13.51 -14.33 -9.75
CA ASP A 277 13.35 -13.88 -8.36
C ASP A 277 11.89 -14.02 -7.89
N VAL A 278 10.92 -13.58 -8.70
CA VAL A 278 9.49 -13.71 -8.40
C VAL A 278 9.06 -15.18 -8.33
N MET A 279 9.50 -16.01 -9.28
CA MET A 279 9.16 -17.44 -9.29
C MET A 279 9.77 -18.19 -8.11
N LYS A 280 10.98 -17.81 -7.68
CA LYS A 280 11.63 -18.37 -6.50
C LYS A 280 10.86 -18.04 -5.22
N ALA A 281 10.50 -16.77 -5.03
CA ALA A 281 9.70 -16.33 -3.89
C ALA A 281 8.32 -17.00 -3.87
N PHE A 282 7.67 -17.11 -5.04
CA PHE A 282 6.38 -17.80 -5.17
C PHE A 282 6.44 -19.26 -4.74
N LYS A 283 7.35 -20.05 -5.33
CA LYS A 283 7.48 -21.50 -5.03
C LYS A 283 7.80 -21.74 -3.56
N ARG A 284 8.63 -20.88 -2.97
CA ARG A 284 8.96 -20.93 -1.55
C ARG A 284 7.71 -20.69 -0.70
N ALA A 285 6.98 -19.61 -0.97
CA ALA A 285 5.80 -19.23 -0.21
C ALA A 285 4.66 -20.26 -0.31
N GLU A 286 4.46 -20.86 -1.48
CA GLU A 286 3.48 -21.94 -1.71
C GLU A 286 3.76 -23.18 -0.85
N GLY A 287 5.04 -23.48 -0.60
CA GLY A 287 5.45 -24.59 0.27
C GLY A 287 5.31 -24.34 1.76
N LEU A 288 5.10 -23.09 2.18
CA LEU A 288 4.98 -22.72 3.59
C LEU A 288 3.57 -22.97 4.14
N LYS A 289 3.51 -23.34 5.43
CA LYS A 289 2.25 -23.45 6.17
C LYS A 289 1.73 -22.07 6.58
N ARG A 290 0.45 -21.97 6.92
CA ARG A 290 -0.15 -20.82 7.62
C ARG A 290 0.47 -20.64 9.00
N CYS A 291 0.24 -19.48 9.61
CA CYS A 291 0.60 -19.20 11.00
C CYS A 291 0.04 -20.25 11.97
N GLU A 292 0.45 -20.20 13.24
CA GLU A 292 -0.13 -21.10 14.25
C GLU A 292 -1.63 -20.80 14.42
N LEU A 293 -2.44 -21.84 14.64
CA LEU A 293 -3.90 -21.66 14.68
C LEU A 293 -4.31 -20.75 15.84
N GLY A 294 -3.61 -20.83 16.97
CA GLY A 294 -3.81 -19.99 18.14
C GLY A 294 -3.53 -18.51 17.90
N GLU A 295 -2.83 -18.13 16.83
CA GLU A 295 -2.66 -16.72 16.46
C GLU A 295 -3.99 -16.03 16.10
N LEU A 296 -5.06 -16.79 15.86
CA LEU A 296 -6.42 -16.25 15.74
C LEU A 296 -6.84 -15.40 16.95
N PHE A 297 -6.37 -15.76 18.15
CA PHE A 297 -6.79 -15.11 19.41
C PHE A 297 -5.82 -14.01 19.89
N THR A 298 -4.69 -13.83 19.22
CA THR A 298 -3.67 -12.88 19.65
C THR A 298 -3.86 -11.50 19.01
N ASP A 299 -3.28 -10.48 19.63
CA ASP A 299 -3.31 -9.06 19.18
C ASP A 299 -4.70 -8.42 19.02
N VAL A 300 -5.76 -9.05 19.53
CA VAL A 300 -7.11 -8.45 19.58
C VAL A 300 -7.13 -7.23 20.52
N TYR A 301 -6.41 -7.34 21.64
CA TYR A 301 -6.25 -6.29 22.64
C TYR A 301 -4.77 -6.14 23.01
N GLY A 302 -4.38 -4.94 23.43
CA GLY A 302 -3.12 -4.72 24.15
C GLY A 302 -3.25 -5.10 25.63
N GLY A 303 -2.18 -5.61 26.24
CA GLY A 303 -2.15 -5.96 27.67
C GLY A 303 -2.58 -7.40 27.96
N PRO A 304 -3.07 -7.68 29.20
CA PRO A 304 -3.51 -9.02 29.58
C PRO A 304 -4.68 -9.52 28.72
N GLU A 305 -4.66 -10.80 28.37
CA GLU A 305 -5.72 -11.44 27.59
C GLU A 305 -7.07 -11.39 28.34
N PRO A 306 -8.13 -10.83 27.73
CA PRO A 306 -9.47 -10.79 28.33
C PRO A 306 -10.06 -12.19 28.56
N TRP A 307 -10.90 -12.33 29.58
CA TRP A 307 -11.50 -13.61 29.99
C TRP A 307 -12.30 -14.28 28.86
N ASN A 308 -12.99 -13.50 28.03
CA ASN A 308 -13.82 -14.02 26.94
C ASN A 308 -12.97 -14.53 25.76
N ILE A 309 -11.80 -13.95 25.51
CA ILE A 309 -10.85 -14.47 24.51
C ILE A 309 -10.25 -15.80 24.99
N ARG A 310 -9.95 -15.88 26.30
CA ARG A 310 -9.50 -17.13 26.92
C ARG A 310 -10.54 -18.24 26.82
N GLU A 311 -11.79 -17.94 27.16
CA GLU A 311 -12.92 -18.88 27.08
C GLU A 311 -13.10 -19.43 25.66
N GLN A 312 -13.12 -18.55 24.63
CA GLN A 312 -13.23 -18.98 23.23
C GLN A 312 -12.05 -19.84 22.77
N ARG A 313 -10.83 -19.52 23.24
CA ARG A 313 -9.65 -20.34 22.96
C ARG A 313 -9.76 -21.72 23.60
N GLU A 314 -10.20 -21.80 24.85
CA GLU A 314 -10.46 -23.06 25.56
C GLU A 314 -11.55 -23.89 24.89
N GLU A 315 -12.61 -23.24 24.38
CA GLU A 315 -13.66 -23.89 23.59
C GLU A 315 -13.08 -24.52 22.32
N LEU A 316 -12.29 -23.78 21.53
CA LEU A 316 -11.63 -24.33 20.35
C LEU A 316 -10.68 -25.48 20.71
N THR A 317 -9.92 -25.36 21.79
CA THR A 317 -9.09 -26.45 22.31
C THR A 317 -9.93 -27.70 22.63
N GLY A 318 -11.12 -27.54 23.23
CA GLY A 318 -12.06 -28.64 23.48
C GLY A 318 -12.57 -29.30 22.20
N LEU A 319 -12.92 -28.49 21.19
CA LEU A 319 -13.32 -28.97 19.87
C LEU A 319 -12.19 -29.73 19.16
N LEU A 320 -10.96 -29.23 19.23
CA LEU A 320 -9.78 -29.90 18.66
C LEU A 320 -9.50 -31.25 19.32
N LYS A 321 -9.65 -31.35 20.65
CA LYS A 321 -9.54 -32.63 21.37
C LYS A 321 -10.60 -33.64 20.93
N LYS A 322 -11.83 -33.19 20.69
CA LYS A 322 -12.96 -34.05 20.33
C LYS A 322 -12.96 -34.45 18.85
N TYR A 323 -12.63 -33.53 17.95
CA TYR A 323 -12.85 -33.70 16.51
C TYR A 323 -11.57 -33.65 15.67
N GLY A 324 -10.48 -33.06 16.17
CA GLY A 324 -9.28 -32.76 15.38
C GLY A 324 -8.56 -33.97 14.80
N SER A 325 -8.61 -35.13 15.47
CA SER A 325 -8.03 -36.38 14.99
C SER A 325 -9.04 -37.31 14.30
N ILE A 326 -10.35 -37.13 14.56
CA ILE A 326 -11.41 -38.06 14.17
C ILE A 326 -12.06 -37.64 12.84
N TRP A 327 -12.36 -36.36 12.68
CA TRP A 327 -13.08 -35.85 11.51
C TRP A 327 -12.10 -35.39 10.42
N GLU A 328 -12.19 -36.01 9.23
CA GLU A 328 -11.25 -35.79 8.12
C GLU A 328 -11.10 -34.32 7.69
N PRO A 329 -12.18 -33.52 7.57
CA PRO A 329 -12.06 -32.10 7.24
C PRO A 329 -11.20 -31.31 8.23
N TRP A 330 -11.25 -31.59 9.53
CA TRP A 330 -10.32 -30.96 10.49
C TRP A 330 -8.89 -31.39 10.26
N ARG A 331 -8.62 -32.68 10.01
CA ARG A 331 -7.24 -33.13 9.75
C ARG A 331 -6.65 -32.43 8.52
N ASN A 332 -7.45 -32.32 7.46
CA ASN A 332 -7.04 -31.66 6.21
C ASN A 332 -6.80 -30.16 6.43
N GLU A 333 -7.68 -29.49 7.18
CA GLU A 333 -7.52 -28.05 7.48
C GLU A 333 -6.35 -27.78 8.43
N LEU A 334 -6.23 -28.53 9.53
CA LEU A 334 -5.11 -28.43 10.48
C LEU A 334 -3.77 -28.69 9.78
N GLY A 335 -3.74 -29.57 8.77
CA GLY A 335 -2.56 -29.81 7.94
C GLY A 335 -2.02 -28.56 7.22
N LYS A 336 -2.80 -27.48 7.12
CA LYS A 336 -2.39 -26.20 6.51
C LYS A 336 -1.70 -25.25 7.50
N PHE A 337 -1.93 -25.41 8.81
CA PHE A 337 -1.38 -24.53 9.85
C PHE A 337 -0.03 -25.06 10.35
N LYS A 338 0.86 -24.13 10.74
CA LYS A 338 2.08 -24.49 11.47
C LYS A 338 1.71 -25.27 12.73
N ASN A 339 2.48 -26.32 13.03
CA ASN A 339 2.25 -27.20 14.18
C ASN A 339 0.87 -27.90 14.20
N LYS A 340 0.06 -27.83 13.14
CA LYS A 340 -1.23 -28.54 13.02
C LYS A 340 -2.19 -28.32 14.21
N GLY A 341 -2.20 -27.11 14.77
CA GLY A 341 -3.03 -26.73 15.92
C GLY A 341 -2.57 -27.30 17.28
N GLN A 342 -1.38 -27.90 17.36
CA GLN A 342 -0.84 -28.42 18.64
C GLN A 342 -0.53 -27.30 19.64
N ASP A 343 -0.31 -26.07 19.17
CA ASP A 343 -0.14 -24.87 20.00
C ASP A 343 -1.34 -24.61 20.94
N LEU A 344 -2.52 -25.08 20.57
CA LEU A 344 -3.75 -24.97 21.38
C LEU A 344 -3.99 -26.17 22.31
N LEU A 345 -3.26 -27.26 22.15
CA LEU A 345 -3.49 -28.51 22.91
C LEU A 345 -2.60 -28.63 24.17
N GLY A 346 -1.62 -27.73 24.33
CA GLY A 346 -0.62 -27.75 25.40
C GLY A 346 0.53 -28.74 25.13
N PRO A 347 1.62 -28.69 25.92
CA PRO A 347 2.66 -29.71 25.85
C PRO A 347 2.06 -31.09 26.19
N LYS A 348 2.46 -32.11 25.42
CA LYS A 348 2.07 -33.50 25.64
C LYS A 348 2.70 -34.10 26.89
#